data_AF-G5QDY6-F1
#
_entry.id   AF-G5QDY6-F1
#
_cell.length_a   1.000
_cell.length_b   1.000
_cell.length_c   1.000
_cell.angle_alpha   90.00
_cell.angle_beta   90.00
_cell.angle_gamma   90.00
#
_symmetry.space_group_name_H-M   'P 1'
#
loop_
_entity.id
_entity.type
_entity.pdbx_description
1 polymer ?
#
loop_
_entity_poly.entity_id
_entity_poly.type
_entity_poly.pdbx_seq_one_letter_code
_entity_poly.pdbx_strand_id
1 'polypeptide(L)'
;MNFKDTLPGVFLCVAMFACGHARANMLVYPMAAEINSSREEATSLFVYSKSDHVQYIRTRIMRIEHPGMPQEKEVPAGNDIETGLVVSPEKFALSPGTKKTIRVISTQAPEREEAWRVYFEAVPELEDDPQAGGKQNSSVSVNLVWGVLLRVSPSDPRPALVTDGHHLLNTGNTRLSLIRAGNCDTTCHWQNIDKSIYPGGSADIPALFFIT
;
A
#
# COMPACT_ATOMS: atom_id res chain seq x y z
N MET A 1 54.73 29.94 -41.88
CA MET A 1 53.93 28.94 -42.61
C MET A 1 53.30 27.99 -41.59
N ASN A 2 51.95 27.93 -41.55
CA ASN A 2 51.06 26.76 -41.39
C ASN A 2 51.57 25.51 -40.64
N PHE A 3 50.81 24.74 -39.84
CA PHE A 3 49.37 24.59 -39.54
C PHE A 3 49.27 23.51 -38.44
N LYS A 4 48.25 23.59 -37.53
CA LYS A 4 47.70 22.51 -36.66
C LYS A 4 48.66 21.89 -35.60
N ASP A 5 48.27 21.60 -34.36
CA ASP A 5 47.16 20.74 -33.97
C ASP A 5 46.40 21.14 -32.69
N THR A 6 45.08 21.05 -32.83
CA THR A 6 43.99 21.02 -31.84
C THR A 6 44.20 19.99 -30.72
N LEU A 7 43.98 20.36 -29.46
CA LEU A 7 43.64 19.42 -28.37
C LEU A 7 42.46 19.97 -27.56
N PRO A 8 41.20 19.56 -27.84
CA PRO A 8 40.05 19.84 -26.99
C PRO A 8 39.79 18.61 -26.11
N GLY A 9 40.57 18.45 -25.04
CA GLY A 9 40.67 17.17 -24.33
C GLY A 9 40.49 17.24 -22.82
N VAL A 10 39.76 18.21 -22.26
CA VAL A 10 39.56 18.26 -20.79
C VAL A 10 38.13 18.64 -20.35
N PHE A 11 37.24 19.11 -21.23
CA PHE A 11 36.00 19.75 -20.78
C PHE A 11 34.71 18.90 -20.79
N LEU A 12 34.79 17.56 -20.91
CA LEU A 12 33.59 16.71 -21.12
C LEU A 12 33.29 15.66 -20.03
N CYS A 13 33.75 15.82 -18.79
CA CYS A 13 33.44 14.84 -17.72
C CYS A 13 32.74 15.41 -16.47
N VAL A 14 32.40 16.70 -16.41
CA VAL A 14 31.81 17.31 -15.18
C VAL A 14 30.27 17.37 -15.19
N ALA A 15 29.61 17.03 -16.30
CA ALA A 15 28.16 17.26 -16.46
C ALA A 15 27.22 16.16 -15.92
N MET A 16 27.71 15.11 -15.23
CA MET A 16 26.87 13.98 -14.77
C MET A 16 26.52 13.97 -13.26
N PHE A 17 26.76 15.05 -12.51
CA PHE A 17 26.40 15.08 -11.07
C PHE A 17 25.22 15.98 -10.69
N ALA A 18 24.51 16.55 -11.66
CA ALA A 18 23.27 17.28 -11.40
C ALA A 18 22.03 16.38 -11.45
N CYS A 19 22.08 15.20 -10.82
CA CYS A 19 20.87 14.50 -10.44
C CYS A 19 20.27 15.25 -9.25
N GLY A 20 19.33 16.16 -9.50
CA GLY A 20 18.48 16.69 -8.45
C GLY A 20 17.82 15.52 -7.75
N HIS A 21 18.27 15.22 -6.53
CA HIS A 21 17.70 14.14 -5.74
C HIS A 21 16.24 14.47 -5.47
N ALA A 22 15.32 13.76 -6.13
CA ALA A 22 13.92 13.72 -5.72
C ALA A 22 13.89 13.06 -4.34
N ARG A 23 13.88 13.87 -3.28
CA ARG A 23 13.80 13.38 -1.91
C ARG A 23 12.34 13.07 -1.61
N ALA A 24 12.07 11.84 -1.17
CA ALA A 24 10.77 11.49 -0.61
C ALA A 24 10.57 12.29 0.69
N ASN A 25 9.45 12.99 0.81
CA ASN A 25 9.24 13.96 1.88
C ASN A 25 8.69 13.36 3.18
N MET A 26 8.12 12.14 3.13
CA MET A 26 7.66 11.40 4.30
C MET A 26 7.80 9.88 4.13
N LEU A 27 7.78 9.15 5.24
CA LEU A 27 7.79 7.68 5.31
C LEU A 27 6.62 7.23 6.21
N VAL A 28 5.89 6.20 5.79
CA VAL A 28 4.83 5.58 6.61
C VAL A 28 5.23 4.15 6.99
N TYR A 29 5.03 3.80 8.26
CA TYR A 29 5.35 2.47 8.79
C TYR A 29 4.29 1.97 9.79
N PRO A 30 3.97 0.66 9.80
CA PRO A 30 4.33 -0.32 8.78
C PRO A 30 3.53 -0.09 7.47
N MET A 31 3.99 -0.68 6.36
CA MET A 31 3.27 -0.64 5.07
C MET A 31 2.09 -1.61 5.01
N ALA A 32 2.02 -2.57 5.95
CA ALA A 32 0.87 -3.41 6.18
C ALA A 32 0.64 -3.58 7.68
N ALA A 33 -0.62 -3.54 8.11
CA ALA A 33 -1.04 -3.74 9.49
C ALA A 33 -2.28 -4.63 9.55
N GLU A 34 -2.53 -5.21 10.72
CA GLU A 34 -3.68 -6.08 10.98
C GLU A 34 -4.32 -5.68 12.31
N ILE A 35 -5.66 -5.67 12.35
CA ILE A 35 -6.47 -5.57 13.56
C ILE A 35 -7.12 -6.93 13.76
N ASN A 36 -6.75 -7.62 14.83
CA ASN A 36 -7.35 -8.90 15.19
C ASN A 36 -8.49 -8.65 16.18
N SER A 37 -9.73 -8.64 15.69
CA SER A 37 -10.92 -8.31 16.49
C SER A 37 -11.25 -9.31 17.60
N SER A 38 -10.45 -10.38 17.81
CA SER A 38 -10.52 -11.22 19.01
C SER A 38 -9.67 -10.69 20.19
N ARG A 39 -8.71 -9.80 19.92
CA ARG A 39 -7.74 -9.30 20.90
C ARG A 39 -7.69 -7.79 21.00
N GLU A 40 -7.76 -7.12 19.85
CA GLU A 40 -7.51 -5.69 19.73
C GLU A 40 -8.51 -5.07 18.76
N GLU A 41 -8.97 -3.87 19.10
CA GLU A 41 -9.87 -3.08 18.24
C GLU A 41 -9.11 -1.99 17.48
N ALA A 42 -7.81 -1.82 17.74
CA ALA A 42 -7.04 -0.73 17.17
C ALA A 42 -5.59 -1.10 16.91
N THR A 43 -5.00 -0.47 15.90
CA THR A 43 -3.57 -0.51 15.60
C THR A 43 -3.03 0.92 15.44
N SER A 44 -1.70 1.05 15.35
CA SER A 44 -1.03 2.32 15.17
C SER A 44 -0.12 2.31 13.95
N LEU A 45 -0.24 3.37 13.15
CA LEU A 45 0.63 3.68 12.04
C LEU A 45 1.50 4.88 12.41
N PHE A 46 2.70 4.96 11.83
CA PHE A 46 3.68 6.00 12.13
C PHE A 46 4.06 6.72 10.86
N VAL A 47 3.95 8.04 10.88
CA VAL A 47 4.35 8.92 9.78
C VAL A 47 5.58 9.70 10.22
N TYR A 48 6.68 9.52 9.50
CA TYR A 48 7.96 10.16 9.77
C TYR A 48 8.23 11.23 8.71
N SER A 49 8.58 12.44 9.16
CA SER A 49 9.02 13.49 8.27
C SER A 49 10.42 13.19 7.72
N LYS A 50 10.59 13.32 6.41
CA LYS A 50 11.87 13.30 5.70
C LYS A 50 12.13 14.63 4.98
N SER A 51 11.27 15.62 5.19
CA SER A 51 11.39 16.98 4.69
C SER A 51 12.01 17.91 5.74
N ASP A 52 12.61 18.98 5.25
CA ASP A 52 13.08 20.18 5.96
C ASP A 52 11.97 21.25 6.16
N HIS A 53 10.80 21.05 5.55
CA HIS A 53 9.64 21.93 5.68
C HIS A 53 8.47 21.24 6.41
N VAL A 54 7.57 22.05 7.00
CA VAL A 54 6.32 21.54 7.57
C VAL A 54 5.43 21.06 6.43
N GLN A 55 4.88 19.85 6.56
CA GLN A 55 3.94 19.29 5.61
C GLN A 55 2.58 19.12 6.26
N TYR A 56 1.51 19.32 5.51
CA TYR A 56 0.16 18.99 5.93
C TYR A 56 -0.22 17.66 5.30
N ILE A 57 -0.50 16.66 6.13
CA ILE A 57 -0.83 15.31 5.67
C ILE A 57 -2.32 15.11 5.86
N ARG A 58 -2.99 14.63 4.81
CA ARG A 58 -4.38 14.16 4.82
C ARG A 58 -4.41 12.64 4.75
N THR A 59 -5.27 12.00 5.53
CA THR A 59 -5.56 10.58 5.43
C THR A 59 -6.83 10.34 4.62
N ARG A 60 -6.87 9.26 3.85
CA ARG A 60 -8.07 8.79 3.15
C ARG A 60 -8.22 7.29 3.33
N ILE A 61 -9.45 6.81 3.51
CA ILE A 61 -9.74 5.39 3.71
C ILE A 61 -10.41 4.88 2.45
N MET A 62 -9.95 3.72 1.96
CA MET A 62 -10.61 2.99 0.90
C MET A 62 -10.88 1.57 1.36
N ARG A 63 -12.09 1.07 1.11
CA ARG A 63 -12.40 -0.35 1.23
C ARG A 63 -11.91 -1.07 -0.03
N ILE A 64 -11.22 -2.18 0.13
CA ILE A 64 -10.79 -3.02 -1.00
C ILE A 64 -11.88 -4.07 -1.21
N GLU A 65 -12.63 -3.92 -2.28
CA GLU A 65 -13.59 -4.92 -2.71
C GLU A 65 -12.89 -5.98 -3.56
N HIS A 66 -13.32 -7.24 -3.42
CA HIS A 66 -12.79 -8.37 -4.21
C HIS A 66 -11.25 -8.52 -4.11
N PRO A 67 -10.64 -8.44 -2.90
CA PRO A 67 -9.18 -8.44 -2.77
C PRO A 67 -8.54 -9.74 -3.26
N GLY A 68 -7.46 -9.61 -4.02
CA GLY A 68 -6.73 -10.73 -4.63
C GLY A 68 -7.37 -11.33 -5.88
N MET A 69 -8.44 -10.71 -6.40
CA MET A 69 -9.16 -11.15 -7.61
C MET A 69 -9.03 -10.15 -8.76
N PRO A 70 -9.24 -10.55 -10.03
CA PRO A 70 -9.18 -9.62 -11.17
C PRO A 70 -10.16 -8.44 -11.08
N GLN A 71 -11.25 -8.59 -10.32
CA GLN A 71 -12.26 -7.56 -10.07
C GLN A 71 -11.91 -6.67 -8.85
N GLU A 72 -10.70 -6.79 -8.29
CA GLU A 72 -10.25 -5.96 -7.17
C GLU A 72 -10.40 -4.48 -7.51
N LYS A 73 -11.05 -3.74 -6.61
CA LYS A 73 -11.19 -2.28 -6.72
C LYS A 73 -11.22 -1.64 -5.35
N GLU A 74 -10.75 -0.40 -5.29
CA GLU A 74 -10.81 0.41 -4.08
C GLU A 74 -12.01 1.37 -4.15
N VAL A 75 -12.87 1.29 -3.14
CA VAL A 75 -14.05 2.15 -3.01
C VAL A 75 -13.83 3.11 -1.85
N PRO A 76 -13.99 4.44 -2.06
CA PRO A 76 -13.87 5.40 -0.98
C PRO A 76 -14.78 5.05 0.19
N ALA A 77 -14.21 5.07 1.40
CA ALA A 77 -14.97 4.95 2.63
C ALA A 77 -14.79 6.24 3.43
N GLY A 78 -15.89 6.73 4.00
CA GLY A 78 -15.85 7.80 4.98
C GLY A 78 -15.04 7.39 6.21
N ASN A 79 -14.65 8.39 7.00
CA ASN A 79 -13.98 8.18 8.27
C ASN A 79 -14.96 8.39 9.41
N ASP A 80 -15.86 7.43 9.61
CA ASP A 80 -16.90 7.51 10.62
C ASP A 80 -17.15 6.14 11.25
N ILE A 81 -18.04 6.11 12.24
CA ILE A 81 -18.33 4.89 12.99
C ILE A 81 -19.11 3.89 12.12
N GLU A 82 -19.91 4.37 11.16
CA GLU A 82 -20.80 3.56 10.32
C GLU A 82 -19.99 2.80 9.25
N THR A 83 -18.86 3.33 8.79
CA THR A 83 -17.99 2.65 7.83
C THR A 83 -17.22 1.47 8.41
N GLY A 84 -17.24 1.28 9.73
CA GLY A 84 -16.57 0.16 10.40
C GLY A 84 -15.10 0.42 10.77
N LEU A 85 -14.51 1.52 10.26
CA LEU A 85 -13.10 1.83 10.42
C LEU A 85 -12.86 3.34 10.58
N VAL A 86 -12.20 3.72 11.67
CA VAL A 86 -11.86 5.11 11.99
C VAL A 86 -10.34 5.30 12.01
N VAL A 87 -9.84 6.29 11.30
CA VAL A 87 -8.44 6.74 11.28
C VAL A 87 -8.33 8.13 11.90
N SER A 88 -7.49 8.30 12.91
CA SER A 88 -7.34 9.58 13.60
C SER A 88 -5.87 9.95 13.83
N PRO A 89 -5.48 11.21 13.56
CA PRO A 89 -6.27 12.30 12.94
C PRO A 89 -6.42 12.15 11.41
N GLU A 90 -7.44 12.82 10.83
CA GLU A 90 -7.66 12.89 9.37
C GLU A 90 -6.74 13.86 8.64
N LYS A 91 -6.40 14.98 9.28
CA LYS A 91 -5.47 15.97 8.76
C LYS A 91 -4.57 16.45 9.89
N PHE A 92 -3.27 16.54 9.63
CA PHE A 92 -2.31 16.99 10.64
C PHE A 92 -1.08 17.63 10.03
N ALA A 93 -0.47 18.56 10.78
CA ALA A 93 0.84 19.10 10.46
C ALA A 93 1.95 18.13 10.91
N LEU A 94 2.89 17.88 10.01
CA LEU A 94 4.07 17.05 10.21
C LEU A 94 5.32 17.92 10.10
N SER A 95 5.88 18.29 11.25
CA SER A 95 7.08 19.15 11.32
C SER A 95 8.34 18.40 10.88
N PRO A 96 9.38 19.12 10.41
CA PRO A 96 10.66 18.54 9.99
C PRO A 96 11.25 17.59 11.04
N GLY A 97 11.71 16.42 10.60
CA GLY A 97 12.33 15.41 11.46
C GLY A 97 11.43 14.75 12.53
N THR A 98 10.13 15.09 12.58
CA THR A 98 9.22 14.54 13.60
C THR A 98 8.56 13.22 13.19
N LYS A 99 7.97 12.54 14.18
CA LYS A 99 7.11 11.37 14.01
C LYS A 99 5.71 11.70 14.52
N LYS A 100 4.68 11.36 13.75
CA LYS A 100 3.28 11.37 14.16
C LYS A 100 2.74 9.95 14.25
N THR A 101 2.02 9.66 15.32
CA THR A 101 1.29 8.39 15.51
C THR A 101 -0.13 8.60 15.05
N ILE A 102 -0.61 7.70 14.18
CA ILE A 102 -1.95 7.69 13.61
C ILE A 102 -2.64 6.44 14.13
N ARG A 103 -3.78 6.60 14.78
CA ARG A 103 -4.53 5.49 15.35
C ARG A 103 -5.59 5.04 14.36
N VAL A 104 -5.65 3.73 14.13
CA VAL A 104 -6.66 3.12 13.28
C VAL A 104 -7.48 2.18 14.16
N ILE A 105 -8.80 2.34 14.16
CA ILE A 105 -9.73 1.70 15.08
C ILE A 105 -10.82 1.02 14.26
N SER A 106 -11.03 -0.27 14.48
CA SER A 106 -12.18 -1.01 13.99
C SER A 106 -13.34 -0.77 14.96
N THR A 107 -14.45 -0.21 14.48
CA THR A 107 -15.60 0.11 15.36
C THR A 107 -16.46 -1.12 15.65
N GLN A 108 -16.39 -2.12 14.77
CA GLN A 108 -17.01 -3.42 14.92
C GLN A 108 -16.13 -4.52 14.31
N ALA A 109 -16.29 -5.75 14.77
CA ALA A 109 -15.66 -6.90 14.16
C ALA A 109 -16.44 -7.31 12.89
N PRO A 110 -15.79 -7.47 11.73
CA PRO A 110 -16.48 -7.88 10.53
C PRO A 110 -16.81 -9.38 10.56
N GLU A 111 -17.85 -9.80 9.84
CA GLU A 111 -18.23 -11.23 9.75
C GLU A 111 -17.21 -12.07 8.96
N ARG A 112 -16.60 -11.44 7.95
CA ARG A 112 -15.51 -11.97 7.12
C ARG A 112 -14.38 -10.95 7.10
N GLU A 113 -13.15 -11.42 7.03
CA GLU A 113 -11.98 -10.55 6.99
C GLU A 113 -12.08 -9.51 5.87
N GLU A 114 -11.86 -8.24 6.24
CA GLU A 114 -11.92 -7.10 5.34
C GLU A 114 -10.52 -6.54 5.09
N ALA A 115 -10.29 -6.05 3.87
CA ALA A 115 -9.07 -5.39 3.47
C ALA A 115 -9.35 -3.92 3.14
N TRP A 116 -8.47 -3.05 3.61
CA TRP A 116 -8.59 -1.60 3.51
C TRP A 116 -7.27 -0.99 3.06
N ARG A 117 -7.35 0.15 2.36
CA ARG A 117 -6.21 1.00 2.04
C ARG A 117 -6.33 2.30 2.83
N VAL A 118 -5.32 2.61 3.65
CA VAL A 118 -5.21 3.91 4.31
C VAL A 118 -4.15 4.73 3.59
N TYR A 119 -4.60 5.74 2.86
CA TYR A 119 -3.73 6.65 2.15
C TYR A 119 -3.24 7.79 3.04
N PHE A 120 -1.99 8.18 2.85
CA PHE A 120 -1.36 9.36 3.43
C PHE A 120 -0.83 10.22 2.30
N GLU A 121 -1.33 11.44 2.20
CA GLU A 121 -1.05 12.36 1.11
C GLU A 121 -0.60 13.71 1.67
N ALA A 122 0.51 14.23 1.16
CA ALA A 122 0.90 15.61 1.42
C ALA A 122 -0.03 16.53 0.61
N VAL A 123 -0.71 17.43 1.30
CA VAL A 123 -1.63 18.41 0.73
C VAL A 123 -1.16 19.82 1.06
N PRO A 124 -1.56 20.83 0.28
CA PRO A 124 -1.36 22.23 0.66
C PRO A 124 -2.01 22.55 2.02
N GLU A 125 -1.45 23.54 2.71
CA GLU A 125 -1.95 24.02 4.02
C GLU A 125 -3.40 24.51 3.89
N LEU A 126 -3.63 25.31 2.85
CA LEU A 126 -4.92 25.89 2.47
C LEU A 126 -5.64 24.94 1.49
N GLU A 127 -6.95 24.78 1.66
CA GLU A 127 -7.78 24.31 0.54
C GLU A 127 -7.90 25.51 -0.41
N ASP A 128 -7.06 25.58 -1.45
CA ASP A 128 -6.87 26.81 -2.21
C ASP A 128 -8.17 27.36 -2.83
N ASP A 129 -8.43 28.64 -2.52
CA ASP A 129 -9.12 29.58 -3.40
C ASP A 129 -8.33 29.69 -4.72
N PRO A 130 -8.93 29.51 -5.91
CA PRO A 130 -8.20 29.37 -7.18
C PRO A 130 -7.45 30.61 -7.68
N GLN A 131 -7.39 31.72 -6.92
CA GLN A 131 -6.81 32.98 -7.39
C GLN A 131 -5.48 33.34 -6.73
N ALA A 132 -4.40 32.73 -7.21
CA ALA A 132 -3.08 33.35 -7.11
C ALA A 132 -2.33 33.19 -8.43
N GLY A 133 -2.60 34.09 -9.37
CA GLY A 133 -1.83 34.23 -10.60
C GLY A 133 -0.40 34.67 -10.30
N GLY A 134 0.57 33.79 -10.52
CA GLY A 134 1.98 34.08 -10.31
C GLY A 134 2.89 33.24 -11.21
N LYS A 135 3.51 33.92 -12.18
CA LYS A 135 4.69 33.57 -13.01
C LYS A 135 4.89 32.08 -13.35
N GLN A 136 4.75 31.76 -14.64
CA GLN A 136 5.14 30.48 -15.24
C GLN A 136 6.66 30.26 -15.13
N ASN A 137 7.07 29.64 -14.04
CA ASN A 137 8.31 28.87 -13.98
C ASN A 137 7.95 27.44 -14.37
N SER A 138 8.71 26.83 -15.27
CA SER A 138 8.56 25.40 -15.59
C SER A 138 9.10 24.56 -14.43
N SER A 139 8.32 24.41 -13.36
CA SER A 139 8.61 23.50 -12.25
C SER A 139 7.72 22.27 -12.35
N VAL A 140 8.31 21.08 -12.24
CA VAL A 140 7.59 19.82 -12.11
C VAL A 140 7.47 19.49 -10.62
N SER A 141 6.25 19.44 -10.09
CA SER A 141 5.99 19.04 -8.71
C SER A 141 5.73 17.52 -8.63
N VAL A 142 6.45 16.83 -7.75
CA VAL A 142 6.23 15.40 -7.46
C VAL A 142 5.54 15.29 -6.10
N ASN A 143 4.36 14.65 -6.06
CA ASN A 143 3.70 14.29 -4.81
C ASN A 143 3.74 12.76 -4.62
N LEU A 144 4.15 12.30 -3.44
CA LEU A 144 4.23 10.88 -3.10
C LEU A 144 3.09 10.56 -2.14
N VAL A 145 2.25 9.60 -2.52
CA VAL A 145 1.13 9.10 -1.70
C VAL A 145 1.45 7.70 -1.21
N TRP A 146 1.34 7.48 0.09
CA TRP A 146 1.56 6.16 0.70
C TRP A 146 0.24 5.47 0.96
N GLY A 147 0.07 4.22 0.51
CA GLY A 147 -1.12 3.41 0.78
C GLY A 147 -0.78 2.23 1.70
N VAL A 148 -1.15 2.31 2.97
CA VAL A 148 -0.97 1.22 3.93
C VAL A 148 -2.08 0.18 3.71
N LEU A 149 -1.70 -1.09 3.59
CA LEU A 149 -2.66 -2.20 3.58
C LEU A 149 -3.07 -2.54 5.01
N LEU A 150 -4.32 -2.30 5.35
CA LEU A 150 -4.87 -2.68 6.64
C LEU A 150 -5.82 -3.86 6.47
N ARG A 151 -5.72 -4.85 7.35
CA ARG A 151 -6.64 -5.99 7.38
C ARG A 151 -7.35 -6.03 8.73
N VAL A 152 -8.64 -6.31 8.70
CA VAL A 152 -9.46 -6.45 9.90
C VAL A 152 -10.02 -7.87 9.92
N SER A 153 -9.56 -8.66 10.86
CA SER A 153 -9.92 -10.07 11.00
C SER A 153 -11.21 -10.22 11.80
N PRO A 154 -12.08 -11.21 11.51
CA PRO A 154 -13.26 -11.47 12.32
C PRO A 154 -12.88 -11.87 13.75
N SER A 155 -13.80 -11.69 14.72
CA SER A 155 -13.55 -12.11 16.12
C SER A 155 -13.39 -13.62 16.28
N ASP A 156 -13.98 -14.42 15.39
CA ASP A 156 -13.80 -15.87 15.32
C ASP A 156 -13.35 -16.28 13.91
N PRO A 157 -12.03 -16.34 13.65
CA PRO A 157 -11.47 -16.76 12.37
C PRO A 157 -11.66 -18.26 12.14
N ARG A 158 -12.41 -18.60 11.09
CA ARG A 158 -12.72 -19.95 10.62
C ARG A 158 -12.13 -20.14 9.22
N PRO A 159 -10.88 -20.64 9.12
CA PRO A 159 -10.27 -20.94 7.84
C PRO A 159 -10.94 -22.15 7.20
N ALA A 160 -11.28 -22.06 5.91
CA ALA A 160 -11.76 -23.21 5.14
C ALA A 160 -11.39 -23.05 3.66
N LEU A 161 -10.87 -24.12 3.07
CA LEU A 161 -10.48 -24.17 1.67
C LEU A 161 -11.08 -25.41 1.04
N VAL A 162 -11.72 -25.25 -0.12
CA VAL A 162 -12.23 -26.35 -0.93
C VAL A 162 -11.57 -26.32 -2.30
N THR A 163 -11.55 -27.47 -2.97
CA THR A 163 -11.00 -27.61 -4.32
C THR A 163 -11.92 -28.49 -5.16
N ASP A 164 -12.07 -28.16 -6.43
CA ASP A 164 -12.69 -29.03 -7.45
C ASP A 164 -11.65 -29.77 -8.30
N GLY A 165 -10.37 -29.67 -7.92
CA GLY A 165 -9.24 -30.20 -8.67
C GLY A 165 -8.54 -29.17 -9.53
N HIS A 166 -9.20 -28.07 -9.95
CA HIS A 166 -8.64 -27.01 -10.79
C HIS A 166 -8.59 -25.65 -10.09
N HIS A 167 -9.55 -25.38 -9.22
CA HIS A 167 -9.70 -24.12 -8.52
C HIS A 167 -9.69 -24.34 -7.01
N LEU A 168 -8.97 -23.48 -6.30
CA LEU A 168 -9.03 -23.35 -4.85
C LEU A 168 -10.02 -22.25 -4.49
N LEU A 169 -11.00 -22.55 -3.65
CA LEU A 169 -12.00 -21.61 -3.18
C LEU A 169 -11.91 -21.48 -1.65
N ASN A 170 -11.78 -20.26 -1.16
CA ASN A 170 -11.85 -19.99 0.28
C ASN A 170 -13.31 -19.84 0.72
N THR A 171 -13.85 -20.89 1.34
CA THR A 171 -15.20 -20.91 1.92
C THR A 171 -15.23 -20.48 3.39
N GLY A 172 -14.07 -20.13 3.95
CA GLY A 172 -13.93 -19.61 5.31
C GLY A 172 -14.27 -18.14 5.42
N ASN A 173 -14.05 -17.56 6.60
CA ASN A 173 -14.25 -16.14 6.87
C ASN A 173 -12.96 -15.37 7.15
N THR A 174 -11.80 -16.00 7.00
CA THR A 174 -10.47 -15.36 7.08
C THR A 174 -9.64 -15.72 5.85
N ARG A 175 -8.70 -14.86 5.46
CA ARG A 175 -7.84 -15.10 4.30
C ARG A 175 -6.92 -16.28 4.54
N LEU A 176 -6.55 -16.94 3.45
CA LEU A 176 -5.60 -18.04 3.44
C LEU A 176 -4.38 -17.67 2.59
N SER A 177 -3.19 -17.75 3.18
CA SER A 177 -1.93 -17.55 2.47
C SER A 177 -1.42 -18.90 1.96
N LEU A 178 -1.53 -19.13 0.66
CA LEU A 178 -0.97 -20.28 -0.03
C LEU A 178 0.50 -20.01 -0.35
N ILE A 179 1.39 -20.63 0.42
CA ILE A 179 2.84 -20.47 0.25
C ILE A 179 3.35 -21.41 -0.85
N ARG A 180 2.98 -22.69 -0.75
CA ARG A 180 3.39 -23.76 -1.66
C ARG A 180 2.32 -24.82 -1.79
N ALA A 181 2.28 -25.51 -2.92
CA ALA A 181 1.51 -26.73 -3.09
C ALA A 181 2.39 -27.82 -3.71
N GLY A 182 2.00 -29.09 -3.54
CA GLY A 182 2.72 -30.23 -4.10
C GLY A 182 1.76 -31.18 -4.80
N ASN A 183 2.08 -31.56 -6.04
CA ASN A 183 1.40 -32.67 -6.71
C ASN A 183 2.09 -33.96 -6.28
N CYS A 184 1.35 -34.90 -5.72
CA CYS A 184 1.90 -36.10 -5.11
C CYS A 184 1.29 -37.35 -5.75
N ASP A 185 2.15 -38.21 -6.28
CA ASP A 185 1.83 -39.60 -6.61
C ASP A 185 2.38 -40.54 -5.51
N THR A 186 3.64 -40.95 -5.64
CA THR A 186 4.51 -41.55 -4.62
C THR A 186 5.54 -40.54 -4.09
N THR A 187 5.84 -39.48 -4.87
CA THR A 187 6.71 -38.36 -4.48
C THR A 187 6.02 -37.02 -4.79
N CYS A 188 6.25 -36.02 -3.94
CA CYS A 188 5.61 -34.72 -4.10
C CYS A 188 6.50 -33.73 -4.87
N HIS A 189 6.02 -33.24 -6.00
CA HIS A 189 6.63 -32.14 -6.72
C HIS A 189 6.08 -30.81 -6.21
N TRP A 190 6.90 -30.10 -5.43
CA TRP A 190 6.52 -28.85 -4.78
C TRP A 190 6.72 -27.63 -5.67
N GLN A 191 5.79 -26.68 -5.58
CA GLN A 191 5.81 -25.42 -6.29
C GLN A 191 5.41 -24.29 -5.34
N ASN A 192 6.11 -23.17 -5.41
CA ASN A 192 5.73 -21.96 -4.67
C ASN A 192 4.56 -21.29 -5.40
N ILE A 193 3.55 -20.87 -4.64
CA ILE A 193 2.34 -20.22 -5.15
C ILE A 193 2.26 -18.76 -4.66
N ASP A 194 2.71 -18.48 -3.43
CA ASP A 194 2.75 -17.16 -2.80
C ASP A 194 1.52 -16.27 -3.06
N LYS A 195 0.32 -16.86 -2.88
CA LYS A 195 -0.97 -16.21 -3.17
C LYS A 195 -1.86 -16.15 -1.93
N SER A 196 -2.50 -15.01 -1.70
CA SER A 196 -3.54 -14.89 -0.67
C SER A 196 -4.92 -15.06 -1.30
N ILE A 197 -5.75 -15.94 -0.74
CA ILE A 197 -7.15 -16.10 -1.12
C ILE A 197 -8.01 -15.56 0.01
N TYR A 198 -8.68 -14.43 -0.21
CA TYR A 198 -9.60 -13.83 0.75
C TYR A 198 -10.94 -14.60 0.80
N PRO A 199 -11.75 -14.42 1.86
CA PRO A 199 -13.05 -15.07 1.98
C PRO A 199 -13.93 -14.89 0.74
N GLY A 200 -14.45 -15.99 0.20
CA GLY A 200 -15.24 -16.01 -1.04
C GLY A 200 -14.43 -15.87 -2.33
N GLY A 201 -13.12 -15.62 -2.24
CA GLY A 201 -12.23 -15.56 -3.40
C GLY A 201 -11.75 -16.94 -3.84
N SER A 202 -11.25 -17.00 -5.07
CA SER A 202 -10.69 -18.20 -5.66
C SER A 202 -9.33 -17.97 -6.33
N ALA A 203 -8.59 -19.06 -6.52
CA ALA A 203 -7.37 -19.07 -7.31
C ALA A 203 -7.23 -20.38 -8.09
N ASP A 204 -6.74 -20.28 -9.31
CA ASP A 204 -6.41 -21.46 -10.11
C ASP A 204 -5.21 -22.19 -9.53
N ILE A 205 -5.26 -23.52 -9.58
CA ILE A 205 -4.11 -24.37 -9.34
C ILE A 205 -3.21 -24.28 -10.59
N PRO A 206 -1.91 -23.95 -10.45
CA PRO A 206 -1.03 -23.78 -11.60
C PRO A 206 -1.06 -24.99 -12.54
N ALA A 207 -1.06 -24.77 -13.86
CA ALA A 207 -1.18 -25.83 -14.86
C ALA A 207 -0.08 -26.91 -14.77
N LEU A 208 1.07 -26.57 -14.18
CA LEU A 208 2.17 -27.49 -13.89
C LEU A 208 1.80 -28.61 -12.89
N PHE A 209 0.65 -28.53 -12.24
CA PHE A 209 0.08 -29.61 -11.44
C PHE A 209 -0.61 -30.68 -12.29
N PHE A 210 -0.97 -30.42 -13.55
CA PHE A 210 -1.69 -31.37 -14.41
C PHE A 210 -0.80 -32.03 -15.48
N ILE A 211 0.47 -31.63 -15.61
CA ILE A 211 1.42 -32.23 -16.56
C ILE A 211 2.20 -33.33 -15.84
N THR A 212 1.52 -34.44 -15.56
CA THR A 212 2.11 -35.76 -15.24
C THR A 212 1.17 -36.82 -15.78
#